data_AF-A0A136Q8G2-F1
#
_entry.id   AF-A0A136Q8G2-F1
#
_cell.length_a   1.000
_cell.length_b   1.000
_cell.length_c   1.000
_cell.angle_alpha   90.00
_cell.angle_beta   90.00
_cell.angle_gamma   90.00
#
_symmetry.space_group_name_H-M   'P 1'
#
loop_
_entity.id
_entity.type
_entity.pdbx_description
1 polymer ?
#
loop_
_entity_poly.entity_id
_entity_poly.type
_entity_poly.pdbx_seq_one_letter_code
_entity_poly.pdbx_strand_id
1 'polypeptide(L)'
;MLDKAIWRESTAEQKVILVTLLMMANHAENEWEWGGEKFKAKPGQFVTSEASIVEKCGNGVKRQSVRTALKKFEKYEFLTREATKRNSLITIINWEKYQGSKRKTNQRANQELTKSQPTANQELTTNKNEKNDKNIKRGG
;
A
#
# COMPACT_ATOMS: atom_id res chain seq x y z
N MET A 1 -10.76 7.88 -2.53
CA MET A 1 -11.56 6.65 -2.40
C MET A 1 -12.95 6.95 -1.86
N LEU A 2 -13.06 7.71 -0.76
CA LEU A 2 -14.34 8.05 -0.11
C LEU A 2 -15.33 8.80 -1.02
N ASP A 3 -14.85 9.56 -1.99
CA ASP A 3 -15.70 10.31 -2.92
C ASP A 3 -16.26 9.51 -4.09
N LYS A 4 -15.78 8.27 -4.29
CA LYS A 4 -16.25 7.44 -5.40
C LYS A 4 -17.66 6.92 -5.12
N ALA A 5 -18.50 6.87 -6.16
CA ALA A 5 -19.87 6.35 -6.06
C ALA A 5 -19.91 4.91 -5.50
N ILE A 6 -18.96 4.05 -5.88
CA ILE A 6 -18.85 2.70 -5.33
C ILE A 6 -18.72 2.69 -3.80
N TRP A 7 -18.11 3.73 -3.20
CA TRP A 7 -18.02 3.86 -1.74
C TRP A 7 -19.31 4.45 -1.16
N ARG A 8 -19.79 5.58 -1.70
CA ARG A 8 -20.94 6.31 -1.18
C ARG A 8 -22.23 5.48 -1.20
N GLU A 9 -22.46 4.78 -2.31
CA GLU A 9 -23.67 3.98 -2.52
C GLU A 9 -23.63 2.60 -1.84
N SER A 10 -22.53 2.25 -1.16
CA SER A 10 -22.35 0.93 -0.55
C SER A 10 -22.77 0.88 0.91
N THR A 11 -23.44 -0.23 1.26
CA THR A 11 -23.76 -0.56 2.65
C THR A 11 -22.49 -0.78 3.48
N ALA A 12 -22.60 -0.78 4.81
CA ALA A 12 -21.48 -1.08 5.68
C ALA A 12 -20.85 -2.46 5.36
N GLU A 13 -21.66 -3.50 5.18
CA GLU A 13 -21.18 -4.82 4.76
C GLU A 13 -20.46 -4.79 3.41
N GLN A 14 -21.00 -4.07 2.42
CA GLN A 14 -20.35 -3.93 1.11
C GLN A 14 -19.00 -3.21 1.23
N LYS A 15 -18.89 -2.19 2.08
CA LYS A 15 -17.62 -1.50 2.33
C LYS A 15 -16.59 -2.43 2.98
N VAL A 16 -17.00 -3.27 3.93
CA VAL A 16 -16.13 -4.32 4.51
C VAL A 16 -15.63 -5.25 3.41
N ILE A 17 -16.53 -5.79 2.58
CA ILE A 17 -16.16 -6.67 1.47
C ILE A 17 -15.18 -5.96 0.51
N LEU A 18 -15.43 -4.70 0.16
CA LEU A 18 -14.57 -3.93 -0.73
C LEU A 18 -13.14 -3.82 -0.18
N VAL A 19 -12.98 -3.46 1.10
CA VAL A 19 -11.67 -3.33 1.74
C VAL A 19 -11.00 -4.70 1.85
N THR A 20 -11.74 -5.75 2.19
CA THR A 20 -11.24 -7.13 2.21
C THR A 20 -10.68 -7.54 0.86
N LEU A 21 -11.39 -7.29 -0.25
CA LEU A 21 -10.90 -7.61 -1.60
C LEU A 21 -9.62 -6.85 -1.95
N LEU A 22 -9.49 -5.58 -1.54
CA LEU A 22 -8.26 -4.82 -1.73
C LEU A 22 -7.07 -5.42 -0.96
N MET A 23 -7.30 -5.91 0.27
CA MET A 23 -6.28 -6.54 1.09
C MET A 23 -5.90 -7.95 0.61
N MET A 24 -6.82 -8.66 -0.06
CA MET A 24 -6.57 -9.99 -0.62
C MET A 24 -5.76 -9.95 -1.93
N ALA A 25 -5.76 -8.82 -2.63
CA ALA A 25 -5.10 -8.69 -3.91
C ALA A 25 -3.58 -8.79 -3.76
N ASN A 26 -2.93 -9.60 -4.61
CA ASN A 26 -1.48 -9.80 -4.51
C ASN A 26 -0.72 -8.49 -4.78
N HIS A 27 0.36 -8.26 -4.02
CA HIS A 27 1.21 -7.07 -4.16
C HIS A 27 2.40 -7.25 -5.12
N ALA A 28 2.65 -8.49 -5.52
CA ALA A 28 3.66 -8.93 -6.47
C ALA A 28 3.08 -10.13 -7.25
N GLU A 29 3.83 -10.66 -8.22
CA GLU A 29 3.44 -11.92 -8.85
C GLU A 29 3.39 -13.06 -7.81
N ASN A 30 2.39 -13.93 -7.93
CA ASN A 30 2.20 -15.07 -7.03
C ASN A 30 1.59 -16.25 -7.78
N GLU A 31 1.81 -17.48 -7.31
CA GLU A 31 1.23 -18.68 -7.90
C GLU A 31 -0.03 -19.10 -7.15
N TRP A 32 -1.09 -19.40 -7.89
CA TRP A 32 -2.39 -19.85 -7.39
C TRP A 32 -2.84 -21.09 -8.16
N GLU A 33 -3.75 -21.86 -7.57
CA GLU A 33 -4.51 -22.86 -8.32
C GLU A 33 -5.83 -22.25 -8.81
N TRP A 34 -6.03 -22.22 -10.13
CA TRP A 34 -7.24 -21.72 -10.75
C TRP A 34 -7.77 -22.73 -11.76
N GLY A 35 -9.03 -23.14 -11.61
CA GLY A 35 -9.61 -24.18 -12.47
C GLY A 35 -8.97 -25.57 -12.35
N GLY A 36 -8.12 -25.82 -11.34
CA GLY A 36 -7.34 -27.05 -11.19
C GLY A 36 -5.95 -26.99 -11.83
N GLU A 37 -5.57 -25.84 -12.40
CA GLU A 37 -4.28 -25.62 -13.02
C GLU A 37 -3.48 -24.57 -12.27
N LYS A 38 -2.14 -24.61 -12.42
CA LYS A 38 -1.27 -23.56 -11.89
C LYS A 38 -1.48 -22.28 -12.68
N PHE A 39 -1.76 -21.19 -11.97
CA PHE A 39 -2.00 -19.87 -12.52
C PHE A 39 -1.05 -18.86 -11.88
N LYS A 40 -0.33 -18.11 -12.72
CA LYS A 40 0.55 -17.02 -12.26
C LYS A 40 -0.27 -15.73 -12.17
N ALA A 41 -0.69 -15.38 -10.95
CA ALA A 41 -1.43 -14.17 -10.67
C ALA A 41 -0.52 -12.94 -10.71
N LYS A 42 -0.96 -11.90 -11.41
CA LYS A 42 -0.29 -10.60 -11.45
C LYS A 42 -0.63 -9.77 -10.20
N PRO A 43 0.13 -8.69 -9.90
CA PRO A 43 -0.28 -7.73 -8.88
C PRO A 43 -1.71 -7.22 -9.13
N GLY A 44 -2.51 -7.14 -8.07
CA GLY A 44 -3.92 -6.79 -8.16
C GLY A 44 -4.87 -7.95 -8.47
N GLN A 45 -4.34 -9.15 -8.77
CA GLN A 45 -5.13 -10.36 -9.00
C GLN A 45 -5.05 -11.31 -7.82
N PHE A 46 -6.06 -12.16 -7.63
CA PHE A 46 -6.05 -13.27 -6.68
C PHE A 46 -7.17 -14.26 -6.98
N VAL A 47 -7.00 -15.52 -6.57
CA VAL A 47 -8.03 -16.55 -6.72
C VAL A 47 -8.74 -16.74 -5.38
N THR A 48 -10.07 -16.80 -5.39
CA THR A 48 -10.85 -16.95 -4.16
C THR A 48 -12.19 -17.65 -4.40
N SER A 49 -12.90 -17.97 -3.31
CA SER A 49 -14.29 -18.41 -3.35
C SER A 49 -15.16 -17.46 -2.51
N GLU A 50 -16.47 -17.46 -2.77
CA GLU A 50 -17.41 -16.67 -1.95
C GLU A 50 -17.34 -17.05 -0.46
N ALA A 51 -17.08 -18.33 -0.15
CA ALA A 51 -16.93 -18.78 1.24
C ALA A 51 -15.66 -18.20 1.88
N SER A 52 -14.54 -18.19 1.14
CA SER A 52 -13.29 -17.58 1.63
C SER A 52 -13.44 -16.07 1.84
N ILE A 53 -14.16 -15.37 0.96
CA ILE A 53 -14.44 -13.94 1.16
C ILE A 53 -15.27 -13.73 2.44
N VAL A 54 -16.31 -14.54 2.67
CA VAL A 54 -17.12 -14.47 3.91
C VAL A 54 -16.24 -14.67 5.13
N GLU A 55 -15.39 -15.71 5.13
CA GLU A 55 -14.47 -16.00 6.22
C GLU A 55 -13.51 -14.83 6.50
N LYS A 56 -12.92 -14.23 5.46
CA LYS A 56 -12.01 -13.08 5.60
C LYS A 56 -12.72 -11.79 6.03
N CYS A 57 -14.00 -11.62 5.74
CA CYS A 57 -14.77 -10.48 6.23
C CYS A 57 -15.15 -10.59 7.72
N GLY A 58 -15.13 -11.80 8.29
CA GLY A 58 -15.50 -12.06 9.67
C GLY A 58 -17.01 -12.10 9.92
N ASN A 59 -17.38 -12.04 11.20
CA ASN A 59 -18.76 -12.23 11.64
C ASN A 59 -19.70 -11.14 11.09
N GLY A 60 -20.91 -11.55 10.68
CA GLY A 60 -21.97 -10.66 10.20
C GLY A 60 -22.08 -10.53 8.68
N VAL A 61 -21.06 -10.91 7.91
CA VAL A 61 -21.15 -10.92 6.44
C VAL A 61 -21.71 -12.25 5.94
N LYS A 62 -22.80 -12.19 5.19
CA LYS A 62 -23.43 -13.38 4.58
C LYS A 62 -22.94 -13.59 3.15
N ARG A 63 -23.00 -14.84 2.68
CA ARG A 63 -22.66 -15.21 1.28
C ARG A 63 -23.47 -14.40 0.25
N GLN A 64 -24.73 -14.12 0.54
CA GLN A 64 -25.57 -13.29 -0.33
C GLN A 64 -25.08 -11.84 -0.42
N SER A 65 -24.60 -11.26 0.69
CA SER A 65 -24.00 -9.93 0.70
C SER A 65 -22.74 -9.88 -0.18
N VAL A 66 -21.90 -10.91 -0.11
CA VAL A 66 -20.72 -11.07 -0.99
C VAL A 66 -21.12 -11.13 -2.47
N ARG A 67 -22.12 -11.95 -2.83
CA ARG A 67 -22.62 -12.05 -4.21
C ARG A 67 -23.10 -10.72 -4.76
N THR A 68 -23.94 -10.03 -3.98
CA THR A 68 -24.49 -8.72 -4.35
C THR A 68 -23.39 -7.67 -4.47
N ALA A 69 -22.41 -7.68 -3.55
CA ALA A 69 -21.26 -6.80 -3.59
C ALA A 69 -20.40 -7.03 -4.84
N LEU A 70 -20.05 -8.28 -5.15
CA LEU A 70 -19.25 -8.60 -6.34
C LEU A 70 -19.92 -8.13 -7.64
N LYS A 71 -21.22 -8.43 -7.82
CA LYS A 71 -21.99 -7.95 -8.98
C LYS A 71 -22.02 -6.43 -9.08
N LYS A 72 -22.16 -5.75 -7.95
CA LYS A 72 -22.09 -4.30 -7.88
C LYS A 72 -20.71 -3.82 -8.29
N PHE A 73 -19.64 -4.38 -7.75
CA PHE A 73 -18.28 -3.93 -8.02
C PHE A 73 -17.84 -4.18 -9.47
N GLU A 74 -18.36 -5.22 -10.13
CA GLU A 74 -18.27 -5.41 -11.59
C GLU A 74 -18.97 -4.26 -12.32
N LYS A 75 -20.21 -3.93 -11.95
CA LYS A 75 -20.99 -2.82 -12.55
C LYS A 75 -20.30 -1.45 -12.41
N TYR A 76 -19.60 -1.23 -11.30
CA TYR A 76 -18.84 0.01 -11.05
C TYR A 76 -17.41 -0.04 -11.63
N GLU A 77 -17.07 -1.05 -12.43
CA GLU A 77 -15.75 -1.22 -13.05
C GLU A 77 -14.61 -1.17 -12.02
N PHE A 78 -14.87 -1.67 -10.82
CA PHE A 78 -13.87 -1.73 -9.75
C PHE A 78 -13.06 -3.02 -9.79
N LEU A 79 -13.69 -4.11 -10.22
CA LEU A 79 -13.04 -5.39 -10.42
C LEU A 79 -13.63 -6.11 -11.64
N THR A 80 -12.86 -7.05 -12.18
CA THR A 80 -13.38 -8.12 -13.04
C THR A 80 -13.32 -9.44 -12.29
N ARG A 81 -14.15 -10.39 -12.72
CA ARG A 81 -14.22 -11.72 -12.16
C ARG A 81 -14.39 -12.76 -13.26
N GLU A 82 -13.59 -13.81 -13.16
CA GLU A 82 -13.71 -14.98 -14.02
C GLU A 82 -13.96 -16.20 -13.14
N ALA A 83 -15.19 -16.73 -13.23
CA ALA A 83 -15.65 -17.81 -12.37
C ALA A 83 -15.41 -19.19 -13.00
N THR A 84 -15.00 -20.14 -12.18
CA THR A 84 -14.93 -21.57 -12.50
C THR A 84 -15.94 -22.35 -11.65
N LYS A 85 -15.96 -23.69 -11.79
CA LYS A 85 -16.80 -24.57 -10.95
C LYS A 85 -16.44 -24.51 -9.46
N ARG A 86 -15.20 -24.14 -9.10
CA ARG A 86 -14.68 -24.22 -7.72
C ARG A 86 -14.37 -22.85 -7.11
N ASN A 87 -13.81 -21.94 -7.89
CA ASN A 87 -13.30 -20.65 -7.42
C ASN A 87 -13.45 -19.58 -8.51
N SER A 88 -13.01 -18.36 -8.22
CA SER A 88 -13.01 -17.25 -9.17
C SER A 88 -11.69 -16.51 -9.11
N LEU A 89 -11.19 -16.13 -10.28
CA LEU A 89 -10.11 -15.16 -10.41
C LEU A 89 -10.73 -13.77 -10.30
N ILE A 90 -10.26 -12.97 -9.35
CA ILE A 90 -10.64 -11.57 -9.18
C ILE A 90 -9.46 -10.70 -9.61
N THR A 91 -9.72 -9.67 -10.41
CA THR A 91 -8.75 -8.64 -10.78
C THR A 91 -9.25 -7.27 -10.34
N ILE A 92 -8.52 -6.57 -9.47
CA ILE A 92 -8.85 -5.18 -9.09
C ILE A 92 -8.40 -4.24 -10.20
N ILE A 93 -9.34 -3.47 -10.76
CA ILE A 93 -9.07 -2.52 -11.84
C ILE A 93 -8.32 -1.30 -11.27
N ASN A 94 -7.25 -0.89 -11.96
CA ASN A 94 -6.35 0.18 -11.51
C ASN A 94 -5.78 -0.04 -10.10
N TRP A 95 -5.46 -1.30 -9.75
CA TRP A 95 -5.00 -1.71 -8.41
C TRP A 95 -3.88 -0.82 -7.84
N GLU A 96 -2.91 -0.44 -8.68
CA GLU A 96 -1.77 0.43 -8.34
C GLU A 96 -2.17 1.74 -7.66
N LYS A 97 -3.34 2.30 -7.98
CA LYS A 97 -3.83 3.56 -7.39
C LYS A 97 -4.20 3.40 -5.91
N TYR A 98 -4.41 2.18 -5.44
CA TYR A 98 -4.80 1.89 -4.06
C TYR A 98 -3.63 1.52 -3.15
N GLN A 99 -2.43 1.32 -3.70
CA GLN A 99 -1.26 0.82 -2.95
C GLN A 99 -0.55 1.88 -2.09
N GLY A 100 -1.08 3.09 -2.07
CA GLY A 100 -0.36 4.25 -1.57
C GLY A 100 0.86 4.54 -2.46
N SER A 101 1.29 5.80 -2.48
CA SER A 101 2.57 6.12 -3.09
C SER A 101 3.68 5.42 -2.30
N LYS A 102 4.17 4.28 -2.79
CA LYS A 102 5.57 3.89 -2.53
C LYS A 102 6.48 4.89 -3.25
N ARG A 103 6.45 6.15 -2.86
CA ARG A 103 7.39 7.17 -3.33
C ARG A 103 8.54 7.26 -2.33
N LYS A 104 9.59 6.48 -2.63
CA LYS A 104 11.01 6.79 -2.38
C LYS A 104 11.62 6.67 -0.98
N THR A 105 11.39 5.60 -0.21
CA THR A 105 12.27 5.36 0.97
C THR A 105 13.62 4.71 0.57
N ASN A 106 13.71 4.00 -0.56
CA ASN A 106 14.94 3.30 -0.95
C ASN A 106 15.80 4.01 -2.02
N GLN A 107 15.42 5.20 -2.50
CA GLN A 107 16.27 5.96 -3.45
C GLN A 107 17.09 7.08 -2.80
N ARG A 108 16.78 7.51 -1.56
CA ARG A 108 17.60 8.51 -0.85
C ARG A 108 18.71 7.91 0.00
N ALA A 109 18.54 6.70 0.54
CA ALA A 109 19.54 6.08 1.39
C ALA A 109 20.89 5.79 0.68
N ASN A 110 20.90 5.64 -0.64
CA ASN A 110 22.14 5.37 -1.40
C ASN A 110 22.75 6.60 -2.10
N GLN A 111 22.16 7.79 -1.97
CA GLN A 111 22.70 9.03 -2.55
C GLN A 111 23.36 9.96 -1.52
N GLU A 112 23.18 9.71 -0.22
CA GLU A 112 23.84 10.48 0.85
C GLU A 112 25.17 9.84 1.33
N LEU A 113 25.41 8.55 1.07
CA LEU A 113 26.63 7.87 1.52
C LEU A 113 27.89 8.17 0.68
N THR A 114 27.77 8.88 -0.44
CA THR A 114 28.92 9.21 -1.32
C THR A 114 29.29 10.69 -1.35
N LYS A 115 28.65 11.55 -0.56
CA LYS A 115 28.92 13.00 -0.56
C LYS A 115 29.80 13.51 0.59
N SER A 116 30.24 12.65 1.50
CA SER A 116 30.99 13.06 2.70
C SER A 116 32.24 12.23 2.95
N GLN A 117 32.98 11.91 1.88
CA GLN A 117 34.39 11.54 2.03
C GLN A 117 35.27 12.59 1.33
N PRO A 118 35.82 13.55 2.08
CA PRO A 118 37.09 14.16 1.75
C PRO A 118 38.19 13.52 2.62
N THR A 119 39.18 13.03 1.89
CA THR A 119 40.43 12.41 2.29
C THR A 119 41.26 13.31 3.22
N ALA A 120 42.09 12.63 4.01
CA ALA A 120 43.03 13.16 4.98
C ALA A 120 44.05 14.19 4.46
N ASN A 121 44.62 14.91 5.44
CA ASN A 121 45.88 15.64 5.44
C ASN A 121 45.91 17.01 4.78
N GLN A 122 45.97 18.06 5.61
CA GLN A 122 47.15 18.93 5.66
C GLN A 122 47.15 19.77 6.95
N GLU A 123 48.25 19.61 7.68
CA GLU A 123 48.66 20.38 8.85
C GLU A 123 48.70 21.89 8.55
N LEU A 124 48.47 22.72 9.57
CA LEU A 124 49.37 23.82 9.90
C LEU A 124 49.07 24.35 11.30
N THR A 125 50.17 24.53 12.02
CA THR A 125 50.36 24.72 13.45
C THR A 125 50.29 26.19 13.88
N THR A 126 49.78 26.38 15.11
CA THR A 126 50.23 27.31 16.17
C THR A 126 50.32 28.83 15.92
N ASN A 127 49.68 29.61 16.82
CA ASN A 127 50.11 30.84 17.53
C ASN A 127 48.92 31.82 17.71
N LYS A 128 48.73 32.66 18.73
CA LYS A 128 49.19 32.85 20.13
C LYS A 128 48.47 34.14 20.61
N ASN A 129 47.98 34.19 21.87
CA ASN A 129 47.68 35.39 22.70
C ASN A 129 46.58 36.39 22.22
N GLU A 130 45.89 37.22 23.02
CA GLU A 130 45.82 37.54 24.46
C GLU A 130 44.58 38.42 24.76
N LYS A 131 44.04 38.28 25.98
CA LYS A 131 43.49 39.28 26.93
C LYS A 131 42.41 40.34 26.56
N ASN A 132 41.40 40.31 27.45
CA ASN A 132 40.89 41.39 28.33
C ASN A 132 39.58 42.14 28.03
N ASP A 133 38.68 41.98 29.01
CA ASP A 133 37.84 42.98 29.69
C ASP A 133 37.11 44.07 28.89
N LYS A 134 35.78 44.10 29.06
CA LYS A 134 35.14 45.14 29.90
C LYS A 134 33.65 44.87 30.12
N ASN A 135 33.32 44.71 31.39
CA ASN A 135 31.99 44.82 31.97
C ASN A 135 31.58 46.31 32.06
N ILE A 136 30.42 46.70 31.50
CA ILE A 136 29.75 47.98 31.82
C ILE A 136 28.24 47.76 31.99
N LYS A 137 27.87 47.62 33.27
CA LYS A 137 26.73 48.18 34.02
C LYS A 137 25.60 48.99 33.32
N ARG A 138 24.41 48.75 33.91
CA ARG A 138 23.25 49.64 34.21
C ARG A 138 22.31 49.96 33.04
N GLY A 139 20.99 50.02 33.24
CA GLY A 139 20.16 49.95 34.45
C GLY A 139 18.74 50.39 34.09
N GLY A 140 17.76 50.01 34.92
CA GLY A 140 16.35 50.35 34.80
C GLY A 140 15.52 49.43 35.67
#